data_AF-A0A8T7EQ40-F1
#
_entry.id   AF-A0A8T7EQ40-F1
#
_cell.length_a   1.000
_cell.length_b   1.000
_cell.length_c   1.000
_cell.angle_alpha   90.00
_cell.angle_beta   90.00
_cell.angle_gamma   90.00
#
_symmetry.space_group_name_H-M   'P 1'
#
loop_
_entity.id
_entity.type
_entity.pdbx_description
1 polymer ?
#
loop_
_entity_poly.entity_id
_entity_poly.type
_entity_poly.pdbx_seq_one_letter_code
_entity_poly.pdbx_strand_id
1 'polypeptide(L)'
;MPGRIAGLFNQRLSLKLSDPSEYSGIVGRVPADLDDIPGRGYIPFERAVLECHIAKPLSIDLRTAEGEPADESVQLAALAEAMNTAWTGQRPQPVETLESIVALRDMTPLASERRIEIMLGKALHDLQPIALNLKEQGPHLVVGGSPLSGRTTTLRSMVLSLADRYAPDRLGIILIDAQKRMFEFAEGKSLANLPHVRAAISEQNREMIDPLIESLRALYTSEGSANRPELFIFIDNYDDFSDLFDRKAKPLTDLANLARRYGSDGLHFVIGMGASPTEDLLKVITRSKVGLALDPEAAGKAPFNLTAAGKLARNTYPVGRGFLIGSGRFTIVQISTPYPIENADEIQDSTELQAMINVQLGQYVDDVMAKWDGAPQWDFQIKAPEPGESNGAAPERKSSGGGSSASGAASGPVLPAEYAAKLRDALKEIAPIAGIDMAVISQARRGRPPSHGIVVRGHGRPRGAGRRGQSQAGGAAAGVHGVWHDRRGRSQGAGPEHGEGIA
;
A
#
# COMPACT_ATOMS: atom_id res chain seq x y z
N MET A 1 -34.13 7.25 14.03
CA MET A 1 -33.42 7.65 12.79
C MET A 1 -33.44 9.18 12.66
N PRO A 2 -32.34 9.86 12.26
CA PRO A 2 -32.36 11.31 12.09
C PRO A 2 -33.40 11.74 11.04
N GLY A 3 -34.21 12.77 11.34
CA GLY A 3 -35.35 13.17 10.49
C GLY A 3 -34.99 13.52 9.04
N ARG A 4 -33.78 14.06 8.80
CA ARG A 4 -33.27 14.32 7.45
C ARG A 4 -33.10 13.04 6.62
N ILE A 5 -32.72 11.94 7.24
CA ILE A 5 -32.57 10.65 6.55
C ILE A 5 -33.94 9.98 6.41
N ALA A 6 -34.79 10.03 7.45
CA ALA A 6 -36.15 9.49 7.41
C ALA A 6 -37.01 10.13 6.30
N GLY A 7 -36.83 11.43 6.05
CA GLY A 7 -37.52 12.16 4.98
C GLY A 7 -37.17 11.70 3.56
N LEU A 8 -36.07 10.95 3.36
CA LEU A 8 -35.69 10.39 2.06
C LEU A 8 -36.47 9.10 1.72
N PHE A 9 -37.07 8.45 2.72
CA PHE A 9 -37.83 7.21 2.53
C PHE A 9 -39.29 7.55 2.24
N ASN A 10 -39.65 7.51 0.95
CA ASN A 10 -41.01 7.77 0.49
C ASN A 10 -41.92 6.54 0.60
N GLN A 11 -41.34 5.34 0.52
CA GLN A 11 -42.03 4.09 0.79
C GLN A 11 -41.68 3.63 2.20
N ARG A 12 -42.71 3.31 2.97
CA ARG A 12 -42.57 2.99 4.39
C ARG A 12 -43.44 1.78 4.70
N LEU A 13 -43.01 1.01 5.67
CA LEU A 13 -43.64 -0.19 6.17
C LEU A 13 -43.27 -0.25 7.65
N SER A 14 -44.20 -0.70 8.48
CA SER A 14 -43.88 -1.07 9.86
C SER A 14 -44.33 -2.50 10.10
N LEU A 15 -43.49 -3.32 10.72
CA LEU A 15 -43.94 -4.55 11.38
C LEU A 15 -44.49 -4.22 12.77
N LYS A 16 -44.99 -5.22 13.50
CA LYS A 16 -45.36 -5.08 14.91
C LYS A 16 -44.27 -4.33 15.68
N LEU A 17 -44.66 -3.22 16.32
CA LEU A 17 -43.79 -2.47 17.22
C LEU A 17 -44.14 -2.77 18.68
N SER A 18 -43.17 -2.62 19.57
CA SER A 18 -43.39 -2.76 21.01
C SER A 18 -44.29 -1.65 21.57
N ASP A 19 -44.17 -0.43 21.04
CA ASP A 19 -45.06 0.69 21.33
C ASP A 19 -45.91 1.04 20.10
N PRO A 20 -47.25 0.88 20.17
CA PRO A 20 -48.16 1.24 19.08
C PRO A 20 -48.16 2.74 18.72
N SER A 21 -47.70 3.61 19.62
CA SER A 21 -47.65 5.06 19.34
C SER A 21 -46.64 5.41 18.22
N GLU A 22 -45.60 4.58 18.06
CA GLU A 22 -44.51 4.78 17.12
C GLU A 22 -44.93 4.56 15.65
N TYR A 23 -46.01 3.81 15.38
CA TYR A 23 -46.51 3.60 14.02
C TYR A 23 -46.77 4.94 13.30
N SER A 24 -47.28 5.93 14.03
CA SER A 24 -47.63 7.24 13.49
C SER A 24 -46.45 7.99 12.85
N GLY A 25 -45.23 7.81 13.38
CA GLY A 25 -44.02 8.40 12.86
C GLY A 25 -43.48 7.72 11.59
N ILE A 26 -43.94 6.49 11.30
CA ILE A 26 -43.46 5.68 10.19
C ILE A 26 -44.52 5.63 9.08
N VAL A 27 -45.69 5.08 9.37
CA VAL A 27 -46.75 4.81 8.38
C VAL A 27 -47.92 5.77 8.46
N GLY A 28 -47.94 6.65 9.48
CA GLY A 28 -49.07 7.53 9.77
C GLY A 28 -50.07 6.87 10.72
N ARG A 29 -51.25 7.48 10.85
CA ARG A 29 -52.24 7.03 11.83
C ARG A 29 -52.77 5.63 11.47
N VAL A 30 -52.65 4.70 12.41
CA VAL A 30 -53.16 3.33 12.29
C VAL A 30 -54.48 3.14 13.07
N PRO A 31 -55.33 2.18 12.68
CA PRO A 31 -56.62 1.95 13.34
C PRO A 31 -56.50 1.23 14.68
N ALA A 32 -55.55 0.30 14.82
CA ALA A 32 -55.31 -0.48 16.03
C ALA A 32 -53.85 -0.96 16.08
N ASP A 33 -53.44 -1.52 17.22
CA ASP A 33 -52.19 -2.28 17.29
C ASP A 33 -52.32 -3.60 16.50
N LEU A 34 -51.18 -4.12 16.02
CA LEU A 34 -51.11 -5.38 15.30
C LEU A 34 -51.10 -6.57 16.26
N ASP A 35 -51.61 -7.71 15.80
CA ASP A 35 -51.38 -8.99 16.47
C ASP A 35 -49.90 -9.37 16.41
N ASP A 36 -49.42 -10.11 17.42
CA ASP A 36 -48.03 -10.58 17.51
C ASP A 36 -47.79 -11.80 16.62
N ILE A 37 -47.90 -11.59 15.31
CA ILE A 37 -47.68 -12.59 14.27
C ILE A 37 -46.46 -12.14 13.45
N PRO A 38 -45.36 -12.92 13.41
CA PRO A 38 -44.19 -12.58 12.62
C PRO A 38 -44.54 -12.30 11.15
N GLY A 39 -44.05 -11.18 10.61
CA GLY A 39 -44.35 -10.74 9.25
C GLY A 39 -45.70 -10.01 9.09
N ARG A 40 -46.48 -9.80 10.16
CA ARG A 40 -47.62 -8.87 10.16
C ARG A 40 -47.12 -7.43 10.23
N GLY A 41 -47.71 -6.54 9.43
CA GLY A 41 -47.30 -5.15 9.36
C GLY A 41 -48.39 -4.20 8.85
N TYR A 42 -48.05 -2.92 8.84
CA TYR A 42 -48.80 -1.83 8.21
C TYR A 42 -48.00 -1.22 7.06
N ILE A 43 -48.69 -0.89 5.96
CA ILE A 43 -48.12 -0.20 4.80
C ILE A 43 -49.03 0.98 4.40
N PRO A 44 -48.50 2.19 4.20
CA PRO A 44 -49.25 3.28 3.58
C PRO A 44 -49.56 2.90 2.13
N PHE A 45 -50.84 2.95 1.78
CA PHE A 45 -51.30 2.71 0.42
C PHE A 45 -52.29 3.81 0.05
N GLU A 46 -51.92 4.61 -0.94
CA GLU A 46 -52.66 5.79 -1.38
C GLU A 46 -52.94 6.77 -0.22
N ARG A 47 -54.20 6.81 0.28
CA ARG A 47 -54.65 7.70 1.35
C ARG A 47 -54.97 6.96 2.66
N ALA A 48 -54.63 5.67 2.73
CA ALA A 48 -54.93 4.82 3.87
C ALA A 48 -53.67 4.08 4.34
N VAL A 49 -53.77 3.49 5.53
CA VAL A 49 -52.78 2.53 6.03
C VAL A 49 -53.44 1.16 6.03
N LEU A 50 -52.85 0.20 5.33
CA LEU A 50 -53.35 -1.15 5.18
C LEU A 50 -52.55 -2.11 6.04
N GLU A 51 -53.25 -3.05 6.66
CA GLU A 51 -52.62 -4.20 7.30
C GLU A 51 -52.14 -5.18 6.20
N CYS A 52 -50.91 -5.68 6.32
CA CYS A 52 -50.29 -6.55 5.33
C CYS A 52 -49.55 -7.74 5.97
N HIS A 53 -49.36 -8.81 5.19
CA HIS A 53 -48.38 -9.85 5.52
C HIS A 53 -47.19 -9.74 4.59
N ILE A 54 -45.99 -9.85 5.16
CA ILE A 54 -44.78 -9.98 4.38
C ILE A 54 -44.70 -11.39 3.80
N ALA A 55 -44.55 -11.46 2.48
CA ALA A 55 -44.30 -12.72 1.80
C ALA A 55 -42.92 -13.27 2.23
N LYS A 56 -42.83 -14.58 2.42
CA LYS A 56 -41.54 -15.24 2.54
C LYS A 56 -40.80 -15.17 1.20
N PRO A 57 -39.46 -15.10 1.20
CA PRO A 57 -38.67 -15.12 -0.03
C PRO A 57 -38.72 -16.49 -0.73
N LEU A 58 -39.17 -17.53 -0.03
CA LEU A 58 -39.19 -18.91 -0.49
C LEU A 58 -40.49 -19.22 -1.24
N SER A 59 -40.36 -19.69 -2.47
CA SER A 59 -41.46 -20.22 -3.30
C SER A 59 -41.28 -21.70 -3.65
N ILE A 60 -40.20 -22.33 -3.17
CA ILE A 60 -39.81 -23.70 -3.49
C ILE A 60 -40.02 -24.57 -2.25
N ASP A 61 -41.05 -25.44 -2.27
CA ASP A 61 -41.28 -26.45 -1.23
C ASP A 61 -40.28 -27.60 -1.42
N LEU A 62 -38.99 -27.33 -1.17
CA LEU A 62 -37.99 -28.39 -1.13
C LEU A 62 -38.29 -29.28 0.06
N ARG A 63 -38.36 -30.58 -0.19
CA ARG A 63 -38.62 -31.59 0.82
C ARG A 63 -37.41 -32.50 0.97
N THR A 64 -37.19 -33.00 2.18
CA THR A 64 -36.22 -34.06 2.47
C THR A 64 -36.63 -35.37 1.78
N ALA A 65 -35.77 -36.37 1.81
CA ALA A 65 -36.08 -37.70 1.25
C ALA A 65 -37.30 -38.35 1.93
N GLU A 66 -37.57 -37.98 3.19
CA GLU A 66 -38.72 -38.41 4.00
C GLU A 66 -39.99 -37.60 3.72
N GLY A 67 -39.93 -36.57 2.87
CA GLY A 67 -41.08 -35.74 2.48
C GLY A 67 -41.35 -34.54 3.40
N GLU A 68 -40.49 -34.29 4.39
CA GLU A 68 -40.57 -33.13 5.29
C GLU A 68 -40.03 -31.86 4.63
N PRO A 69 -40.55 -30.66 4.92
CA PRO A 69 -39.99 -29.41 4.41
C PRO A 69 -38.51 -29.26 4.81
N ALA A 70 -37.66 -28.93 3.85
CA ALA A 70 -36.25 -28.64 4.08
C ALA A 70 -36.07 -27.38 4.94
N ASP A 71 -34.94 -27.27 5.62
CA ASP A 71 -34.60 -26.08 6.41
C ASP A 71 -34.67 -24.78 5.58
N GLU A 72 -35.21 -23.70 6.16
CA GLU A 72 -35.39 -22.41 5.49
C GLU A 72 -34.06 -21.85 4.93
N SER A 73 -32.94 -22.10 5.60
CA SER A 73 -31.60 -21.70 5.13
C SER A 73 -31.18 -22.49 3.88
N VAL A 74 -31.50 -23.79 3.83
CA VAL A 74 -31.24 -24.66 2.68
C VAL A 74 -32.08 -24.23 1.48
N GLN A 75 -33.35 -23.91 1.70
CA GLN A 75 -34.22 -23.41 0.64
C GLN A 75 -33.75 -22.07 0.07
N LEU A 76 -33.27 -21.16 0.94
CA LEU A 76 -32.75 -19.87 0.52
C LEU A 76 -31.44 -20.01 -0.28
N ALA A 77 -30.55 -20.90 0.14
CA ALA A 77 -29.32 -21.22 -0.60
C ALA A 77 -29.63 -21.81 -1.99
N ALA A 78 -30.59 -22.72 -2.07
CA ALA A 78 -31.03 -23.29 -3.34
C ALA A 78 -31.64 -22.24 -4.29
N LEU A 79 -32.45 -21.30 -3.77
CA LEU A 79 -32.98 -20.19 -4.56
C LEU A 79 -31.85 -19.29 -5.07
N ALA A 80 -30.88 -18.94 -4.22
CA ALA A 80 -29.74 -18.12 -4.61
C ALA A 80 -28.90 -18.80 -5.71
N GLU A 81 -28.69 -20.11 -5.61
CA GLU A 81 -27.96 -20.87 -6.62
C GLU A 81 -28.73 -21.00 -7.94
N ALA A 82 -30.05 -21.18 -7.87
CA ALA A 82 -30.91 -21.15 -9.05
C ALA A 82 -30.85 -19.78 -9.76
N MET A 83 -30.88 -18.67 -9.00
CA MET A 83 -30.70 -17.32 -9.54
C MET A 83 -29.31 -17.13 -10.16
N ASN A 84 -28.25 -17.60 -9.49
CA ASN A 84 -26.87 -17.56 -10.00
C ASN A 84 -26.70 -18.34 -11.30
N THR A 85 -27.34 -19.51 -11.40
CA THR A 85 -27.31 -20.39 -12.58
C THR A 85 -28.10 -19.78 -13.74
N ALA A 86 -29.27 -19.19 -13.45
CA ALA A 86 -30.11 -18.56 -14.47
C ALA A 86 -29.48 -17.30 -15.07
N TRP A 87 -28.69 -16.55 -14.29
CA TRP A 87 -28.08 -15.30 -14.75
C TRP A 87 -26.73 -15.54 -15.44
N THR A 88 -26.70 -15.35 -16.77
CA THR A 88 -25.50 -15.48 -17.60
C THR A 88 -24.88 -14.13 -18.00
N GLY A 89 -25.48 -13.01 -17.57
CA GLY A 89 -25.02 -11.67 -17.88
C GLY A 89 -23.88 -11.17 -16.99
N GLN A 90 -23.47 -9.91 -17.21
CA GLN A 90 -22.48 -9.25 -16.37
C GLN A 90 -23.02 -9.14 -14.93
N ARG A 91 -22.20 -9.50 -13.94
CA ARG A 91 -22.51 -9.33 -12.52
C ARG A 91 -22.14 -7.92 -12.06
N PRO A 92 -22.77 -7.40 -10.98
CA PRO A 92 -22.32 -6.16 -10.35
C PRO A 92 -20.83 -6.25 -10.00
N GLN A 93 -20.12 -5.12 -10.14
CA GLN A 93 -18.73 -5.07 -9.69
C GLN A 93 -18.67 -5.29 -8.18
N PRO A 94 -17.81 -6.20 -7.69
CA PRO A 94 -17.63 -6.39 -6.26
C PRO A 94 -17.07 -5.10 -5.63
N VAL A 95 -17.34 -4.90 -4.34
CA VAL A 95 -16.64 -3.87 -3.58
C VAL A 95 -15.22 -4.38 -3.35
N GLU A 96 -14.28 -3.81 -4.10
CA GLU A 96 -12.86 -4.11 -3.92
C GLU A 96 -12.37 -3.54 -2.59
N THR A 97 -11.52 -4.30 -1.90
CA THR A 97 -10.87 -3.88 -0.67
C THR A 97 -9.38 -3.75 -0.90
N LEU A 98 -8.72 -2.92 -0.08
CA LEU A 98 -7.28 -2.83 -0.10
C LEU A 98 -6.70 -4.13 0.45
N GLU A 99 -6.00 -4.85 -0.42
CA GLU A 99 -5.30 -6.10 -0.12
C GLU A 99 -4.34 -5.92 1.06
N SER A 100 -4.11 -6.98 1.83
CA SER A 100 -3.11 -7.01 2.90
C SER A 100 -1.69 -7.17 2.36
N ILE A 101 -1.55 -7.74 1.16
CA ILE A 101 -0.28 -7.99 0.50
C ILE A 101 -0.38 -7.45 -0.93
N VAL A 102 0.59 -6.60 -1.30
CA VAL A 102 0.74 -6.08 -2.67
C VAL A 102 2.13 -6.51 -3.13
N ALA A 103 2.23 -7.26 -4.22
CA ALA A 103 3.53 -7.69 -4.73
C ALA A 103 4.25 -6.54 -5.45
N LEU A 104 5.50 -6.26 -5.10
CA LEU A 104 6.27 -5.17 -5.72
C LEU A 104 6.46 -5.37 -7.23
N ARG A 105 6.60 -6.63 -7.68
CA ARG A 105 6.79 -6.98 -9.10
C ARG A 105 5.62 -6.55 -9.98
N ASP A 106 4.40 -6.52 -9.43
CA ASP A 106 3.22 -6.06 -10.15
C ASP A 106 3.17 -4.52 -10.26
N MET A 107 3.90 -3.83 -9.38
CA MET A 107 3.92 -2.38 -9.29
C MET A 107 5.03 -1.76 -10.13
N THR A 108 6.24 -2.33 -10.14
CA THR A 108 7.40 -1.76 -10.83
C THR A 108 7.15 -1.40 -12.31
N PRO A 109 6.45 -2.21 -13.12
CA PRO A 109 6.16 -1.87 -14.51
C PRO A 109 5.30 -0.61 -14.69
N LEU A 110 4.55 -0.21 -13.66
CA LEU A 110 3.64 0.94 -13.68
C LEU A 110 4.37 2.27 -13.44
N ALA A 111 5.61 2.22 -12.96
CA ALA A 111 6.45 3.41 -12.78
C ALA A 111 6.74 4.11 -14.11
N SER A 112 6.88 5.43 -14.08
CA SER A 112 7.32 6.20 -15.25
C SER A 112 8.64 5.66 -15.85
N GLU A 113 8.77 5.68 -17.18
CA GLU A 113 10.07 5.42 -17.84
C GLU A 113 11.00 6.63 -17.83
N ARG A 114 10.44 7.84 -17.78
CA ARG A 114 11.18 9.10 -17.93
C ARG A 114 11.68 9.65 -16.60
N ARG A 115 10.76 9.88 -15.68
CA ARG A 115 11.03 10.34 -14.31
C ARG A 115 11.39 9.16 -13.41
N ILE A 116 12.30 9.38 -12.47
CA ILE A 116 12.65 8.40 -11.44
C ILE A 116 11.59 8.46 -10.34
N GLU A 117 10.86 7.37 -10.23
CA GLU A 117 9.73 7.18 -9.33
C GLU A 117 9.92 5.88 -8.53
N ILE A 118 9.69 5.96 -7.22
CA ILE A 118 9.69 4.82 -6.30
C ILE A 118 8.26 4.30 -6.18
N MET A 119 8.01 3.07 -6.60
CA MET A 119 6.71 2.42 -6.39
C MET A 119 6.56 2.02 -4.92
N LEU A 120 5.51 2.54 -4.28
CA LEU A 120 5.26 2.26 -2.87
C LEU A 120 4.27 1.13 -2.67
N GLY A 121 3.16 1.11 -3.41
CA GLY A 121 2.04 0.20 -3.15
C GLY A 121 0.71 0.80 -3.61
N LYS A 122 -0.42 0.50 -2.92
CA LYS A 122 -1.77 0.95 -3.32
C LYS A 122 -2.41 1.85 -2.27
N ALA A 123 -3.20 2.83 -2.69
CA ALA A 123 -3.96 3.71 -1.80
C ALA A 123 -5.31 3.11 -1.43
N LEU A 124 -5.80 3.31 -0.21
CA LEU A 124 -7.10 2.78 0.23
C LEU A 124 -8.30 3.41 -0.51
N HIS A 125 -8.22 4.71 -0.80
CA HIS A 125 -9.39 5.47 -1.26
C HIS A 125 -9.84 5.15 -2.70
N ASP A 126 -8.93 4.71 -3.56
CA ASP A 126 -9.17 4.45 -4.98
C ASP A 126 -8.48 3.17 -5.50
N LEU A 127 -7.78 2.45 -4.61
CA LEU A 127 -7.00 1.25 -4.90
C LEU A 127 -5.93 1.44 -5.98
N GLN A 128 -5.56 2.68 -6.27
CA GLN A 128 -4.59 2.98 -7.31
C GLN A 128 -3.15 2.83 -6.81
N PRO A 129 -2.22 2.44 -7.71
CA PRO A 129 -0.79 2.52 -7.47
C PRO A 129 -0.32 3.90 -6.99
N ILE A 130 0.60 3.89 -6.03
CA ILE A 130 1.28 5.08 -5.54
C ILE A 130 2.75 5.00 -5.95
N ALA A 131 3.19 6.07 -6.61
CA ALA A 131 4.57 6.33 -6.95
C ALA A 131 5.05 7.62 -6.26
N LEU A 132 6.28 7.63 -5.76
CA LEU A 132 6.94 8.82 -5.22
C LEU A 132 8.05 9.29 -6.16
N ASN A 133 8.00 10.56 -6.54
CA ASN A 133 9.09 11.27 -7.19
C ASN A 133 9.69 12.25 -6.18
N LEU A 134 10.80 11.87 -5.55
CA LEU A 134 11.41 12.70 -4.49
C LEU A 134 11.94 14.02 -5.04
N LYS A 135 12.38 14.08 -6.30
CA LYS A 135 12.83 15.32 -6.92
C LYS A 135 11.72 16.38 -7.01
N GLU A 136 10.49 15.96 -7.28
CA GLU A 136 9.33 16.86 -7.43
C GLU A 136 8.54 17.07 -6.13
N GLN A 137 8.40 16.02 -5.31
CA GLN A 137 7.48 16.02 -4.17
C GLN A 137 8.14 16.41 -2.84
N GLY A 138 9.47 16.38 -2.79
CA GLY A 138 10.26 16.62 -1.59
C GLY A 138 11.47 15.70 -1.61
N PRO A 139 12.70 16.26 -1.62
CA PRO A 139 13.90 15.51 -1.99
C PRO A 139 14.28 14.41 -1.01
N HIS A 140 13.60 14.33 0.13
CA HIS A 140 13.89 13.37 1.18
C HIS A 140 12.60 12.83 1.79
N LEU A 141 12.68 11.59 2.26
CA LEU A 141 11.57 10.84 2.83
C LEU A 141 11.94 10.30 4.20
N VAL A 142 11.01 10.40 5.15
CA VAL A 142 11.08 9.66 6.42
C VAL A 142 10.09 8.51 6.40
N VAL A 143 10.54 7.34 6.83
CA VAL A 143 9.73 6.15 7.08
C VAL A 143 9.75 5.87 8.58
N GLY A 144 8.67 6.23 9.27
CA GLY A 144 8.47 5.92 10.68
C GLY A 144 7.66 4.65 10.87
N GLY A 145 7.97 3.91 11.93
CA GLY A 145 7.24 2.72 12.30
C GLY A 145 7.82 2.11 13.57
N SER A 146 6.94 1.61 14.43
CA SER A 146 7.30 0.79 15.59
C SER A 146 7.99 -0.51 15.14
N PRO A 147 8.74 -1.20 16.02
CA PRO A 147 9.33 -2.49 15.69
C PRO A 147 8.31 -3.45 15.06
N LEU A 148 8.73 -4.21 14.04
CA LEU A 148 7.89 -5.15 13.28
C LEU A 148 6.78 -4.53 12.40
N SER A 149 6.71 -3.20 12.27
CA SER A 149 5.76 -2.51 11.36
C SER A 149 6.00 -2.74 9.86
N GLY A 150 7.15 -3.35 9.50
CA GLY A 150 7.56 -3.54 8.11
C GLY A 150 8.46 -2.42 7.56
N ARG A 151 9.10 -1.63 8.44
CA ARG A 151 10.03 -0.54 8.04
C ARG A 151 11.18 -1.03 7.16
N THR A 152 11.92 -2.05 7.58
CA THR A 152 13.01 -2.64 6.79
C THR A 152 12.48 -3.23 5.48
N THR A 153 11.34 -3.92 5.49
CA THR A 153 10.67 -4.40 4.26
C THR A 153 10.39 -3.24 3.30
N THR A 154 9.85 -2.13 3.82
CA THR A 154 9.54 -0.93 3.04
C THR A 154 10.78 -0.34 2.37
N LEU A 155 11.90 -0.20 3.10
CA LEU A 155 13.15 0.30 2.52
C LEU A 155 13.69 -0.65 1.45
N ARG A 156 13.67 -1.97 1.70
CA ARG A 156 14.03 -2.98 0.69
C ARG A 156 13.14 -2.89 -0.56
N SER A 157 11.82 -2.70 -0.39
CA SER A 157 10.88 -2.50 -1.50
C SER A 157 11.24 -1.28 -2.32
N MET A 158 11.59 -0.16 -1.67
CA MET A 158 11.98 1.07 -2.36
C MET A 158 13.29 0.91 -3.15
N VAL A 159 14.30 0.25 -2.55
CA VAL A 159 15.56 -0.07 -3.22
C VAL A 159 15.31 -0.93 -4.46
N LEU A 160 14.54 -2.02 -4.31
CA LEU A 160 14.25 -2.92 -5.42
C LEU A 160 13.34 -2.27 -6.48
N SER A 161 12.41 -1.41 -6.09
CA SER A 161 11.59 -0.65 -7.04
C SER A 161 12.46 0.19 -7.98
N LEU A 162 13.44 0.90 -7.42
CA LEU A 162 14.38 1.72 -8.18
C LEU A 162 15.31 0.85 -9.05
N ALA A 163 15.94 -0.16 -8.46
CA ALA A 163 16.92 -1.01 -9.12
C ALA A 163 16.30 -1.86 -10.24
N ASP A 164 15.07 -2.34 -10.05
CA ASP A 164 14.35 -3.07 -11.08
C ASP A 164 13.91 -2.12 -12.21
N ARG A 165 13.40 -0.92 -11.92
CA ARG A 165 12.88 -0.04 -12.98
C ARG A 165 13.94 0.65 -13.82
N TYR A 166 15.00 1.19 -13.21
CA TYR A 166 15.94 2.10 -13.88
C TYR A 166 17.32 1.48 -14.01
N ALA A 167 18.04 1.81 -15.07
CA ALA A 167 19.40 1.32 -15.32
C ALA A 167 20.43 1.89 -14.32
N PRO A 168 21.52 1.17 -14.02
CA PRO A 168 22.53 1.59 -13.04
C PRO A 168 23.37 2.82 -13.45
N ASP A 169 23.29 3.28 -14.70
CA ASP A 169 23.83 4.56 -15.17
C ASP A 169 22.88 5.74 -14.94
N ARG A 170 21.61 5.50 -14.60
CA ARG A 170 20.61 6.55 -14.34
C ARG A 170 20.50 6.93 -12.87
N LEU A 171 20.84 6.02 -11.97
CA LEU A 171 20.85 6.27 -10.54
C LEU A 171 21.93 5.48 -9.81
N GLY A 172 22.33 5.97 -8.65
CA GLY A 172 23.13 5.24 -7.67
C GLY A 172 22.38 5.08 -6.34
N ILE A 173 22.74 4.03 -5.60
CA ILE A 173 22.16 3.72 -4.29
C ILE A 173 23.30 3.59 -3.28
N ILE A 174 23.14 4.19 -2.11
CA ILE A 174 23.98 3.96 -0.93
C ILE A 174 23.10 3.39 0.16
N LEU A 175 23.54 2.29 0.77
CA LEU A 175 22.84 1.61 1.84
C LEU A 175 23.61 1.84 3.14
N ILE A 176 22.90 2.25 4.19
CA ILE A 176 23.48 2.47 5.52
C ILE A 176 22.58 1.76 6.53
N ASP A 177 23.14 0.80 7.24
CA ASP A 177 22.48 0.12 8.35
C ASP A 177 23.56 -0.42 9.28
N ALA A 178 23.58 0.07 10.52
CA ALA A 178 24.56 -0.32 11.53
C ALA A 178 24.62 -1.86 11.72
N GLN A 179 23.46 -2.51 11.68
CA GLN A 179 23.32 -3.95 11.91
C GLN A 179 23.40 -4.79 10.64
N LYS A 180 23.52 -4.16 9.46
CA LYS A 180 23.51 -4.79 8.12
C LYS A 180 22.23 -5.53 7.71
N ARG A 181 21.30 -5.77 8.62
CA ARG A 181 20.07 -6.55 8.41
C ARG A 181 19.24 -6.03 7.24
N MET A 182 19.26 -4.74 6.95
CA MET A 182 18.54 -4.15 5.83
C MET A 182 19.03 -4.70 4.49
N PHE A 183 20.34 -4.84 4.31
CA PHE A 183 20.94 -5.21 3.02
C PHE A 183 21.52 -6.63 2.99
N GLU A 184 22.06 -7.17 4.08
CA GLU A 184 22.47 -8.58 4.21
C GLU A 184 21.34 -9.40 4.85
N PHE A 185 20.70 -10.26 4.05
CA PHE A 185 19.53 -11.04 4.50
C PHE A 185 19.76 -12.56 4.51
N ALA A 186 20.73 -13.06 3.75
CA ALA A 186 21.24 -14.42 3.87
C ALA A 186 22.74 -14.47 3.51
N GLU A 187 23.41 -15.55 3.87
CA GLU A 187 24.82 -15.75 3.52
C GLU A 187 25.02 -15.66 1.99
N GLY A 188 25.92 -14.77 1.57
CA GLY A 188 26.17 -14.49 0.14
C GLY A 188 25.05 -13.75 -0.60
N LYS A 189 23.91 -13.48 0.03
CA LYS A 189 22.77 -12.77 -0.58
C LYS A 189 22.56 -11.41 0.07
N SER A 190 22.78 -10.37 -0.73
CA SER A 190 22.73 -8.99 -0.25
C SER A 190 22.15 -8.05 -1.31
N LEU A 191 21.42 -7.03 -0.88
CA LEU A 191 21.07 -5.89 -1.75
C LEU A 191 22.33 -5.14 -2.22
N ALA A 192 23.44 -5.23 -1.48
CA ALA A 192 24.71 -4.65 -1.87
C ALA A 192 25.30 -5.24 -3.17
N ASN A 193 24.80 -6.40 -3.62
CA ASN A 193 25.22 -7.03 -4.87
C ASN A 193 24.60 -6.38 -6.12
N LEU A 194 23.57 -5.54 -5.96
CA LEU A 194 22.92 -4.86 -7.08
C LEU A 194 23.89 -3.87 -7.77
N PRO A 195 23.91 -3.78 -9.11
CA PRO A 195 24.84 -2.92 -9.85
C PRO A 195 24.61 -1.41 -9.61
N HIS A 196 23.47 -1.05 -9.02
CA HIS A 196 23.13 0.31 -8.60
C HIS A 196 23.79 0.71 -7.29
N VAL A 197 24.14 -0.25 -6.43
CA VAL A 197 24.66 0.03 -5.10
C VAL A 197 26.13 0.41 -5.19
N ARG A 198 26.43 1.63 -4.77
CA ARG A 198 27.78 2.22 -4.80
C ARG A 198 28.52 2.03 -3.48
N ALA A 199 27.78 1.87 -2.39
CA ALA A 199 28.33 1.51 -1.08
C ALA A 199 27.25 0.92 -0.17
N ALA A 200 27.68 0.01 0.68
CA ALA A 200 26.93 -0.48 1.83
C ALA A 200 27.77 -0.24 3.10
N ILE A 201 27.24 0.54 4.02
CA ILE A 201 27.93 0.99 5.23
C ILE A 201 27.20 0.46 6.46
N SER A 202 27.98 0.03 7.44
CA SER A 202 27.58 -0.61 8.68
C SER A 202 28.49 -0.17 9.82
N GLU A 203 28.25 -0.68 11.02
CA GLU A 203 29.16 -0.46 12.15
C GLU A 203 30.60 -0.91 11.85
N GLN A 204 30.76 -2.02 11.12
CA GLN A 204 32.07 -2.64 10.86
C GLN A 204 32.96 -1.87 9.87
N ASN A 205 32.39 -0.93 9.11
CA ASN A 205 33.10 -0.09 8.15
C ASN A 205 32.65 1.38 8.24
N ARG A 206 32.26 1.83 9.43
CA ARG A 206 31.70 3.17 9.68
C ARG A 206 32.66 4.31 9.31
N GLU A 207 33.95 4.04 9.27
CA GLU A 207 34.99 4.97 8.80
C GLU A 207 34.82 5.38 7.34
N MET A 208 34.02 4.64 6.54
CA MET A 208 33.68 4.99 5.17
C MET A 208 32.73 6.19 5.04
N ILE A 209 32.14 6.67 6.14
CA ILE A 209 31.19 7.78 6.14
C ILE A 209 31.86 9.11 5.78
N ASP A 210 33.05 9.39 6.33
CA ASP A 210 33.80 10.62 6.00
C ASP A 210 34.25 10.63 4.52
N PRO A 211 34.89 9.56 3.99
CA PRO A 211 35.16 9.38 2.56
C PRO A 211 33.93 9.55 1.68
N LEU A 212 32.77 9.02 2.12
CA LEU A 212 31.51 9.18 1.41
C LEU A 212 31.11 10.65 1.33
N ILE A 213 31.11 11.37 2.46
CA ILE A 213 30.76 12.80 2.53
C ILE A 213 31.66 13.62 1.61
N GLU A 214 32.97 13.35 1.59
CA GLU A 214 33.92 14.03 0.71
C GLU A 214 33.64 13.74 -0.77
N SER A 215 33.38 12.48 -1.11
CA SER A 215 33.06 12.05 -2.47
C SER A 215 31.74 12.67 -2.96
N LEU A 216 30.73 12.73 -2.10
CA LEU A 216 29.47 13.44 -2.37
C LEU A 216 29.72 14.93 -2.59
N ARG A 217 30.50 15.57 -1.72
CA ARG A 217 30.80 17.00 -1.86
C ARG A 217 31.47 17.27 -3.21
N ALA A 218 32.50 16.50 -3.56
CA ALA A 218 33.21 16.63 -4.82
C ALA A 218 32.29 16.41 -6.04
N LEU A 219 31.44 15.38 -5.98
CA LEU A 219 30.48 15.07 -7.04
C LEU A 219 29.52 16.24 -7.31
N TYR A 220 29.02 16.87 -6.26
CA TYR A 220 28.02 17.93 -6.40
C TYR A 220 28.62 19.30 -6.69
N THR A 221 29.90 19.54 -6.36
CA THR A 221 30.60 20.80 -6.65
C THR A 221 31.30 20.85 -8.01
N SER A 222 31.48 19.72 -8.71
CA SER A 222 32.15 19.70 -10.02
C SER A 222 31.34 20.39 -11.11
N GLU A 223 32.02 21.08 -12.04
CA GLU A 223 31.39 21.69 -13.22
C GLU A 223 30.90 20.59 -14.18
N GLY A 224 29.62 20.65 -14.61
CA GLY A 224 28.99 19.63 -15.46
C GLY A 224 27.69 19.01 -14.93
N SER A 225 27.11 19.57 -13.86
CA SER A 225 25.92 19.09 -13.12
C SER A 225 24.64 18.77 -13.91
N ALA A 226 24.52 19.18 -15.17
CA ALA A 226 23.23 19.24 -15.86
C ALA A 226 22.59 17.87 -16.17
N ASN A 227 23.35 16.77 -16.07
CA ASN A 227 22.84 15.44 -16.43
C ASN A 227 23.38 14.32 -15.51
N ARG A 228 23.63 14.62 -14.23
CA ARG A 228 24.11 13.62 -13.26
C ARG A 228 23.00 12.61 -12.91
N PRO A 229 23.36 11.33 -12.71
CA PRO A 229 22.45 10.33 -12.13
C PRO A 229 21.93 10.77 -10.75
N GLU A 230 20.69 10.41 -10.43
CA GLU A 230 20.14 10.63 -9.08
C GLU A 230 20.79 9.67 -8.09
N LEU A 231 21.03 10.11 -6.86
CA LEU A 231 21.67 9.31 -5.83
C LEU A 231 20.76 9.18 -4.61
N PHE A 232 20.40 7.95 -4.26
CA PHE A 232 19.54 7.63 -3.13
C PHE A 232 20.36 7.04 -1.99
N ILE A 233 20.31 7.68 -0.82
CA ILE A 233 20.92 7.21 0.42
C ILE A 233 19.81 6.66 1.31
N PHE A 234 19.78 5.35 1.46
CA PHE A 234 18.88 4.65 2.37
C PHE A 234 19.58 4.43 3.70
N ILE A 235 18.97 4.93 4.77
CA ILE A 235 19.45 4.73 6.14
C ILE A 235 18.36 3.96 6.89
N ASP A 236 18.58 2.68 7.18
CA ASP A 236 17.71 1.96 8.11
C ASP A 236 18.17 2.19 9.54
N ASN A 237 17.20 2.14 10.46
CA ASN A 237 17.36 2.37 11.88
C ASN A 237 18.28 3.57 12.20
N TYR A 238 17.80 4.77 11.86
CA TYR A 238 18.55 6.01 12.08
C TYR A 238 19.07 6.16 13.51
N ASP A 239 18.29 5.72 14.49
CA ASP A 239 18.64 5.77 15.90
C ASP A 239 20.01 5.08 16.13
N ASP A 240 20.14 3.81 15.73
CA ASP A 240 21.41 3.06 15.78
C ASP A 240 22.53 3.71 14.96
N PHE A 241 22.22 4.20 13.75
CA PHE A 241 23.21 4.87 12.91
C PHE A 241 23.76 6.14 13.57
N SER A 242 22.89 6.93 14.20
CA SER A 242 23.29 8.16 14.88
C SER A 242 24.13 7.88 16.11
N ASP A 243 23.86 6.78 16.81
CA ASP A 243 24.63 6.32 17.98
C ASP A 243 26.03 5.82 17.62
N LEU A 244 26.33 5.55 16.34
CA LEU A 244 27.69 5.26 15.88
C LEU A 244 28.65 6.46 16.02
N PHE A 245 28.10 7.66 16.23
CA PHE A 245 28.87 8.89 16.36
C PHE A 245 28.53 9.62 17.66
N ASP A 246 29.53 10.27 18.28
CA ASP A 246 29.31 11.03 19.51
C ASP A 246 28.31 12.19 19.29
N ARG A 247 27.65 12.66 20.38
CA ARG A 247 26.62 13.74 20.39
C ARG A 247 27.02 15.11 19.78
N LYS A 248 28.22 15.25 19.21
CA LYS A 248 28.73 16.41 18.44
C LYS A 248 29.32 16.00 17.08
N ALA A 249 28.78 14.95 16.47
CA ALA A 249 29.33 14.34 15.27
C ALA A 249 29.26 15.28 14.04
N LYS A 250 30.42 15.80 13.65
CA LYS A 250 30.63 16.49 12.37
C LYS A 250 30.03 15.72 11.16
N PRO A 251 30.11 14.38 11.07
CA PRO A 251 29.50 13.63 9.96
C PRO A 251 27.99 13.86 9.77
N LEU A 252 27.20 13.84 10.86
CA LEU A 252 25.74 14.04 10.78
C LEU A 252 25.40 15.47 10.33
N THR A 253 26.15 16.46 10.82
CA THR A 253 26.01 17.86 10.39
C THR A 253 26.39 18.03 8.91
N ASP A 254 27.45 17.37 8.46
CA ASP A 254 27.88 17.42 7.06
C ASP A 254 26.86 16.76 6.12
N LEU A 255 26.31 15.59 6.48
CA LEU A 255 25.20 14.96 5.75
C LEU A 255 23.97 15.87 5.69
N ALA A 256 23.63 16.55 6.80
CA ALA A 256 22.52 17.49 6.84
C ALA A 256 22.74 18.69 5.90
N ASN A 257 23.97 19.16 5.79
CA ASN A 257 24.35 20.23 4.86
C ASN A 257 24.27 19.76 3.41
N LEU A 258 24.70 18.53 3.10
CA LEU A 258 24.56 17.94 1.77
C LEU A 258 23.09 17.78 1.37
N ALA A 259 22.26 17.21 2.24
CA ALA A 259 20.82 17.05 2.03
C ALA A 259 20.16 18.41 1.71
N ARG A 260 20.42 19.42 2.55
CA ARG A 260 19.86 20.76 2.38
C ARG A 260 20.28 21.42 1.06
N ARG A 261 21.54 21.24 0.65
CA ARG A 261 22.11 21.95 -0.49
C ARG A 261 21.80 21.29 -1.82
N TYR A 262 21.81 19.95 -1.86
CA TYR A 262 21.81 19.18 -3.09
C TYR A 262 20.56 18.32 -3.29
N GLY A 263 19.55 18.43 -2.40
CA GLY A 263 18.29 17.70 -2.53
C GLY A 263 17.59 17.94 -3.88
N SER A 264 17.53 19.19 -4.33
CA SER A 264 16.94 19.54 -5.63
C SER A 264 17.78 19.10 -6.84
N ASP A 265 19.06 18.76 -6.60
CA ASP A 265 20.01 18.33 -7.63
C ASP A 265 20.06 16.81 -7.80
N GLY A 266 19.16 16.07 -7.11
CA GLY A 266 19.08 14.61 -7.20
C GLY A 266 19.73 13.84 -6.05
N LEU A 267 20.12 14.51 -4.96
CA LEU A 267 20.60 13.83 -3.75
C LEU A 267 19.43 13.53 -2.80
N HIS A 268 19.02 12.26 -2.74
CA HIS A 268 17.85 11.84 -1.98
C HIS A 268 18.25 11.07 -0.72
N PHE A 269 17.62 11.40 0.41
CA PHE A 269 17.77 10.68 1.67
C PHE A 269 16.44 10.01 2.00
N VAL A 270 16.48 8.71 2.25
CA VAL A 270 15.33 7.91 2.70
C VAL A 270 15.69 7.29 4.04
N ILE A 271 15.05 7.74 5.10
CA ILE A 271 15.45 7.38 6.47
C ILE A 271 14.35 6.61 7.18
N GLY A 272 14.67 5.40 7.63
CA GLY A 272 13.89 4.63 8.59
C GLY A 272 14.17 5.08 10.02
N MET A 273 13.14 5.39 10.81
CA MET A 273 13.28 5.79 12.22
C MET A 273 12.22 5.17 13.12
N GLY A 274 12.51 5.08 14.42
CA GLY A 274 11.55 4.59 15.41
C GLY A 274 10.45 5.60 15.72
N ALA A 275 10.78 6.68 16.43
CA ALA A 275 9.73 7.49 17.05
C ALA A 275 10.05 8.96 17.35
N SER A 276 11.27 9.48 17.17
CA SER A 276 11.54 10.87 17.52
C SER A 276 12.69 11.53 16.73
N PRO A 277 12.47 12.70 16.10
CA PRO A 277 13.51 13.46 15.44
C PRO A 277 14.17 14.47 16.38
N THR A 278 15.30 14.11 16.99
CA THR A 278 16.09 15.03 17.84
C THR A 278 17.27 15.68 17.09
N GLU A 279 17.77 15.03 16.05
CA GLU A 279 19.03 15.37 15.37
C GLU A 279 18.89 16.28 14.13
N ASP A 280 19.98 16.96 13.75
CA ASP A 280 19.99 17.97 12.69
C ASP A 280 19.68 17.43 11.28
N LEU A 281 20.16 16.23 10.93
CA LEU A 281 19.83 15.59 9.65
C LEU A 281 18.33 15.32 9.55
N LEU A 282 17.73 14.79 10.62
CA LEU A 282 16.29 14.54 10.69
C LEU A 282 15.48 15.84 10.58
N LYS A 283 15.92 16.92 11.24
CA LYS A 283 15.26 18.24 11.09
C LYS A 283 15.29 18.75 9.65
N VAL A 284 16.34 18.47 8.87
CA VAL A 284 16.40 18.86 7.45
C VAL A 284 15.43 18.01 6.62
N ILE A 285 15.48 16.70 6.81
CA ILE A 285 14.69 15.75 6.01
C ILE A 285 13.19 15.94 6.25
N THR A 286 12.78 16.15 7.50
CA THR A 286 11.37 16.30 7.88
C THR A 286 10.73 17.61 7.43
N ARG A 287 11.51 18.60 6.94
CA ARG A 287 10.97 19.84 6.35
C ARG A 287 10.23 19.62 5.04
N SER A 288 10.49 18.52 4.32
CA SER A 288 9.78 18.22 3.06
C SER A 288 8.28 18.00 3.28
N LYS A 289 7.86 17.72 4.53
CA LYS A 289 6.46 17.37 4.90
C LYS A 289 5.93 16.18 4.10
N VAL A 290 6.81 15.38 3.51
CA VAL A 290 6.52 14.09 2.90
C VAL A 290 7.09 13.01 3.79
N GLY A 291 6.28 12.01 4.09
CA GLY A 291 6.70 10.94 4.97
C GLY A 291 5.72 9.78 5.01
N LEU A 292 6.17 8.65 5.51
CA LEU A 292 5.41 7.42 5.60
C LEU A 292 5.44 6.93 7.05
N ALA A 293 4.26 6.72 7.63
CA ALA A 293 4.13 6.14 8.97
C ALA A 293 3.46 4.76 8.85
N LEU A 294 4.14 3.69 9.25
CA LEU A 294 3.70 2.30 9.04
C LEU A 294 2.76 1.75 10.12
N ASP A 295 2.38 2.58 11.08
CA ASP A 295 1.38 2.27 12.08
C ASP A 295 0.81 3.56 12.69
N PRO A 296 -0.34 3.49 13.39
CA PRO A 296 -0.94 4.67 14.02
C PRO A 296 -0.07 5.29 15.13
N GLU A 297 0.77 4.51 15.80
CA GLU A 297 1.63 5.00 16.88
C GLU A 297 2.70 5.93 16.31
N ALA A 298 3.42 5.48 15.28
CA ALA A 298 4.39 6.27 14.53
C ALA A 298 3.72 7.49 13.90
N ALA A 299 2.52 7.34 13.31
CA ALA A 299 1.79 8.45 12.70
C ALA A 299 1.43 9.55 13.71
N GLY A 300 1.14 9.18 14.95
CA GLY A 300 0.82 10.12 16.02
C GLY A 300 2.04 10.87 16.60
N LYS A 301 3.26 10.37 16.37
CA LYS A 301 4.49 10.95 16.90
C LYS A 301 5.15 11.92 15.92
N ALA A 302 6.10 12.71 16.40
CA ALA A 302 6.95 13.51 15.53
C ALA A 302 7.77 12.58 14.60
N PRO A 303 8.01 12.97 13.33
CA PRO A 303 7.70 14.26 12.70
C PRO A 303 6.27 14.38 12.15
N PHE A 304 5.49 13.30 12.16
CA PHE A 304 4.21 13.22 11.45
C PHE A 304 3.07 13.97 12.16
N ASN A 305 3.02 13.89 13.50
CA ASN A 305 2.07 14.59 14.36
C ASN A 305 0.61 14.48 13.88
N LEU A 306 0.22 13.32 13.35
CA LEU A 306 -1.10 13.13 12.74
C LEU A 306 -2.17 12.96 13.81
N THR A 307 -2.95 14.01 14.07
CA THR A 307 -4.03 13.97 15.08
C THR A 307 -5.09 12.90 14.79
N ALA A 308 -5.36 12.61 13.52
CA ALA A 308 -6.31 11.57 13.12
C ALA A 308 -5.85 10.16 13.52
N ALA A 309 -4.55 9.94 13.74
CA ALA A 309 -3.99 8.65 14.10
C ALA A 309 -4.57 8.12 15.42
N GLY A 310 -4.82 8.97 16.41
CA GLY A 310 -5.42 8.53 17.69
C GLY A 310 -6.82 7.92 17.55
N LYS A 311 -7.61 8.38 16.56
CA LYS A 311 -8.93 7.77 16.26
C LYS A 311 -8.78 6.44 15.52
N LEU A 312 -7.71 6.28 14.75
CA LEU A 312 -7.41 5.12 13.93
C LEU A 312 -6.60 4.05 14.67
N ALA A 313 -5.99 4.40 15.81
CA ALA A 313 -5.18 3.53 16.65
C ALA A 313 -5.95 2.37 17.30
N ARG A 314 -7.29 2.39 17.24
CA ARG A 314 -8.13 1.29 17.73
C ARG A 314 -8.11 0.05 16.84
N ASN A 315 -7.59 0.16 15.61
CA ASN A 315 -7.53 -0.93 14.66
C ASN A 315 -6.12 -1.53 14.63
N THR A 316 -6.04 -2.85 14.57
CA THR A 316 -4.80 -3.55 14.20
C THR A 316 -4.63 -3.45 12.69
N TYR A 317 -3.44 -3.05 12.25
CA TYR A 317 -3.10 -2.92 10.84
C TYR A 317 -2.26 -4.13 10.42
N PRO A 318 -2.52 -4.73 9.23
CA PRO A 318 -1.59 -5.71 8.68
C PRO A 318 -0.24 -5.05 8.41
N VAL A 319 0.83 -5.85 8.46
CA VAL A 319 2.20 -5.37 8.22
C VAL A 319 2.27 -4.65 6.87
N GLY A 320 2.96 -3.51 6.83
CA GLY A 320 3.07 -2.68 5.64
C GLY A 320 1.87 -1.77 5.38
N ARG A 321 0.79 -1.81 6.16
CA ARG A 321 -0.29 -0.82 6.06
C ARG A 321 0.06 0.42 6.86
N GLY A 322 0.05 1.57 6.19
CA GLY A 322 0.48 2.82 6.81
C GLY A 322 -0.24 4.05 6.27
N PHE A 323 0.35 5.19 6.57
CA PHE A 323 -0.12 6.52 6.25
C PHE A 323 0.95 7.21 5.41
N LEU A 324 0.68 7.42 4.13
CA LEU A 324 1.49 8.33 3.33
C LEU A 324 1.02 9.75 3.62
N ILE A 325 1.94 10.58 4.09
CA ILE A 325 1.69 11.94 4.56
C ILE A 325 2.38 12.90 3.58
N GLY A 326 1.64 13.92 3.15
CA GLY A 326 2.12 14.93 2.23
C GLY A 326 1.38 16.24 2.46
N SER A 327 2.11 17.34 2.70
CA SER A 327 1.54 18.69 2.82
C SER A 327 0.37 18.80 3.82
N GLY A 328 0.45 18.08 4.95
CA GLY A 328 -0.58 18.09 6.00
C GLY A 328 -1.82 17.24 5.72
N ARG A 329 -1.84 16.49 4.61
CA ARG A 329 -2.84 15.46 4.32
C ARG A 329 -2.21 14.10 4.44
N PHE A 330 -3.04 13.08 4.65
CA PHE A 330 -2.60 11.69 4.62
C PHE A 330 -3.55 10.85 3.77
N THR A 331 -3.02 9.75 3.24
CA THR A 331 -3.79 8.66 2.66
C THR A 331 -3.35 7.34 3.29
N ILE A 332 -4.29 6.43 3.52
CA ILE A 332 -3.96 5.08 3.98
C ILE A 332 -3.42 4.32 2.77
N VAL A 333 -2.30 3.62 2.97
CA VAL A 333 -1.61 2.88 1.92
C VAL A 333 -1.31 1.47 2.38
N GLN A 334 -1.32 0.53 1.45
CA GLN A 334 -0.68 -0.77 1.63
C GLN A 334 0.63 -0.74 0.88
N ILE A 335 1.74 -0.84 1.59
CA ILE A 335 3.08 -0.90 1.00
C ILE A 335 3.28 -2.26 0.33
N SER A 336 3.85 -2.22 -0.87
CA SER A 336 4.23 -3.41 -1.63
C SER A 336 5.46 -4.09 -1.04
N THR A 337 5.54 -5.40 -1.18
CA THR A 337 6.63 -6.24 -0.67
C THR A 337 7.32 -6.99 -1.81
N PRO A 338 8.66 -7.14 -1.79
CA PRO A 338 9.37 -7.99 -2.74
C PRO A 338 9.20 -9.49 -2.45
N TYR A 339 8.60 -9.84 -1.30
CA TYR A 339 8.29 -11.22 -0.90
C TYR A 339 6.81 -11.32 -0.48
N PRO A 340 5.86 -11.44 -1.43
CA PRO A 340 4.44 -11.57 -1.13
C PRO A 340 4.11 -12.98 -0.62
N ILE A 341 4.42 -13.25 0.66
CA ILE A 341 4.10 -14.51 1.33
C ILE A 341 2.69 -14.41 1.91
N GLU A 342 1.74 -15.12 1.30
CA GLU A 342 0.38 -15.25 1.82
C GLU A 342 0.36 -15.98 3.17
N ASN A 343 -0.55 -15.56 4.05
CA ASN A 343 -0.75 -16.17 5.38
C ASN A 343 0.54 -16.28 6.22
N ALA A 344 1.46 -15.31 6.07
CA ALA A 344 2.72 -15.29 6.81
C ALA A 344 2.53 -15.27 8.34
N ASP A 345 1.39 -14.76 8.82
CA ASP A 345 0.96 -14.76 10.22
C ASP A 345 0.49 -16.15 10.72
N GLU A 346 0.14 -17.07 9.83
CA GLU A 346 -0.21 -18.46 10.16
C GLU A 346 1.03 -19.36 10.28
N ILE A 347 2.19 -18.93 9.76
CA ILE A 347 3.45 -19.68 9.81
C ILE A 347 4.06 -19.54 11.21
N GLN A 348 3.93 -20.58 12.02
CA GLN A 348 4.41 -20.59 13.41
C GLN A 348 5.95 -20.67 13.51
N ASP A 349 6.61 -21.33 12.56
CA ASP A 349 8.07 -21.43 12.55
C ASP A 349 8.70 -20.18 11.93
N SER A 350 9.21 -19.30 12.78
CA SER A 350 9.92 -18.09 12.35
C SER A 350 11.14 -18.37 11.46
N THR A 351 11.78 -19.54 11.58
CA THR A 351 12.92 -19.96 10.75
C THR A 351 12.45 -20.29 9.35
N GLU A 352 11.32 -21.01 9.24
CA GLU A 352 10.69 -21.33 7.96
C GLU A 352 10.27 -20.06 7.22
N LEU A 353 9.56 -19.15 7.91
CA LEU A 353 9.16 -17.86 7.33
C LEU A 353 10.39 -17.05 6.88
N GLN A 354 11.43 -16.98 7.70
CA GLN A 354 12.66 -16.26 7.34
C GLN A 354 13.37 -16.90 6.13
N ALA A 355 13.39 -18.24 6.03
CA ALA A 355 13.93 -18.93 4.88
C ALA A 355 13.14 -18.60 3.59
N MET A 356 11.81 -18.60 3.66
CA MET A 356 10.95 -18.22 2.53
C MET A 356 11.21 -16.77 2.07
N ILE A 357 11.31 -15.83 3.03
CA ILE A 357 11.67 -14.43 2.76
C ILE A 357 13.02 -14.36 2.03
N ASN A 358 14.03 -15.07 2.53
CA ASN A 358 15.38 -15.07 1.97
C ASN A 358 15.43 -15.66 0.56
N VAL A 359 14.63 -16.70 0.28
CA VAL A 359 14.51 -17.27 -1.07
C VAL A 359 13.92 -16.25 -2.04
N GLN A 360 12.75 -15.69 -1.72
CA GLN A 360 12.06 -14.76 -2.63
C GLN A 360 12.86 -13.46 -2.83
N LEU A 361 13.47 -12.93 -1.76
CA LEU A 361 14.31 -11.74 -1.84
C LEU A 361 15.57 -11.99 -2.66
N GLY A 362 16.20 -13.16 -2.48
CA GLY A 362 17.34 -13.59 -3.28
C GLY A 362 17.01 -13.68 -4.77
N GLN A 363 15.89 -14.34 -5.11
CA GLN A 363 15.41 -14.43 -6.48
C GLN A 363 15.15 -13.04 -7.10
N TYR A 364 14.62 -12.09 -6.33
CA TYR A 364 14.45 -10.71 -6.81
C TYR A 364 15.80 -10.08 -7.14
N VAL A 365 16.77 -10.16 -6.23
CA VAL A 365 18.12 -9.62 -6.48
C VAL A 365 18.75 -10.26 -7.72
N ASP A 366 18.68 -11.59 -7.83
CA ASP A 366 19.25 -12.34 -8.95
C ASP A 366 18.60 -11.90 -10.29
N ASP A 367 17.28 -11.72 -10.33
CA ASP A 367 16.56 -11.24 -11.52
C ASP A 367 16.99 -9.83 -11.93
N VAL A 368 17.15 -8.92 -10.97
CA VAL A 368 17.59 -7.54 -11.24
C VAL A 368 19.05 -7.52 -11.73
N MET A 369 19.91 -8.34 -11.12
CA MET A 369 21.30 -8.50 -11.59
C MET A 369 21.34 -9.04 -13.02
N ALA A 370 20.55 -10.07 -13.32
CA ALA A 370 20.47 -10.64 -14.67
C ALA A 370 19.91 -9.64 -15.70
N LYS A 371 18.91 -8.84 -15.31
CA LYS A 371 18.30 -7.81 -16.16
C LYS A 371 19.29 -6.75 -16.60
N TRP A 372 20.23 -6.38 -15.73
CA TRP A 372 21.21 -5.31 -15.97
C TRP A 372 22.62 -5.84 -16.20
N ASP A 373 22.77 -7.13 -16.52
CA ASP A 373 24.07 -7.70 -16.87
C ASP A 373 24.64 -7.00 -18.11
N GLY A 374 25.89 -6.55 -18.01
CA GLY A 374 26.56 -5.75 -19.04
C GLY A 374 26.01 -4.33 -19.25
N ALA A 375 25.06 -3.85 -18.45
CA ALA A 375 24.57 -2.48 -18.55
C ALA A 375 25.66 -1.46 -18.17
N PRO A 376 25.70 -0.28 -18.83
CA PRO A 376 26.58 0.81 -18.42
C PRO A 376 26.36 1.14 -16.94
N GLN A 377 27.45 1.36 -16.21
CA GLN A 377 27.40 1.77 -14.82
C GLN A 377 27.87 3.21 -14.67
N TRP A 378 27.28 3.90 -13.71
CA TRP A 378 27.77 5.20 -13.31
C TRP A 378 29.10 5.07 -12.56
N ASP A 379 30.13 5.75 -13.06
CA ASP A 379 31.46 5.82 -12.46
C ASP A 379 31.48 6.78 -11.25
N PHE A 380 30.81 6.37 -10.17
CA PHE A 380 30.91 7.01 -8.87
C PHE A 380 31.64 6.08 -7.91
N GLN A 381 32.81 6.51 -7.44
CA GLN A 381 33.59 5.80 -6.45
C GLN A 381 33.77 6.64 -5.19
N ILE A 382 33.65 5.99 -4.04
CA ILE A 382 34.06 6.58 -2.77
C ILE A 382 35.59 6.54 -2.72
N LYS A 383 36.22 7.70 -2.74
CA LYS A 383 37.68 7.79 -2.63
C LYS A 383 38.09 7.36 -1.23
N ALA A 384 38.89 6.31 -1.11
CA ALA A 384 39.49 5.93 0.17
C ALA A 384 40.27 7.12 0.76
N PRO A 385 40.30 7.27 2.10
CA PRO A 385 41.15 8.26 2.71
C PRO A 385 42.61 7.94 2.34
N GLU A 386 43.37 8.94 1.88
CA GLU A 386 44.81 8.73 1.68
C GLU A 386 45.43 8.25 2.99
N PRO A 387 46.31 7.24 2.98
CA PRO A 387 46.89 6.71 4.21
C PRO A 387 47.76 7.79 4.86
N GLY A 388 47.16 8.56 5.76
CA GLY A 388 47.85 9.40 6.73
C GLY A 388 48.57 8.51 7.73
N GLU A 389 49.84 8.82 7.96
CA GLU A 389 50.81 8.14 8.83
C GLU A 389 50.16 7.45 10.05
N SER A 390 50.09 6.12 9.99
CA SER A 390 49.63 5.28 11.09
C SER A 390 50.63 5.36 12.25
N ASN A 391 50.22 5.94 13.37
CA ASN A 391 50.90 5.74 14.63
C ASN A 391 50.33 4.48 15.32
N GLY A 392 51.18 3.48 15.50
CA GLY A 392 50.99 2.45 16.54
C GLY A 392 50.38 1.13 16.08
N ALA A 393 51.26 0.18 15.76
CA ALA A 393 50.96 -1.23 15.53
C ALA A 393 50.52 -1.98 16.80
N ALA A 394 49.70 -3.03 16.62
CA ALA A 394 49.68 -4.23 17.45
C ALA A 394 49.01 -5.41 16.69
N PRO A 395 49.35 -6.68 16.96
CA PRO A 395 49.76 -7.61 15.91
C PRO A 395 48.74 -8.69 15.53
N GLU A 396 48.88 -9.17 14.29
CA GLU A 396 48.21 -10.34 13.72
C GLU A 396 48.47 -11.63 14.51
N ARG A 397 47.43 -12.42 14.72
CA ARG A 397 47.54 -13.85 15.04
C ARG A 397 47.21 -14.69 13.82
N LYS A 398 48.22 -15.42 13.35
CA LYS A 398 48.12 -16.52 12.40
C LYS A 398 47.34 -17.69 13.01
N SER A 399 46.37 -18.24 12.28
CA SER A 399 45.94 -19.62 12.44
C SER A 399 45.96 -20.33 11.09
N SER A 400 46.67 -21.44 11.10
CA SER A 400 46.98 -22.39 10.04
C SER A 400 45.77 -23.13 9.47
N GLY A 401 45.79 -23.33 8.15
CA GLY A 401 45.80 -24.64 7.50
C GLY A 401 44.58 -25.56 7.63
N GLY A 402 43.93 -25.82 6.50
CA GLY A 402 43.04 -26.97 6.33
C GLY A 402 42.35 -26.96 4.98
N GLY A 403 42.98 -27.53 3.96
CA GLY A 403 42.34 -27.74 2.66
C GLY A 403 41.36 -28.90 2.68
N SER A 404 40.29 -28.79 1.90
CA SER A 404 39.62 -29.95 1.29
C SER A 404 38.77 -29.50 0.10
N SER A 405 39.17 -29.95 -1.07
CA SER A 405 38.39 -30.01 -2.30
C SER A 405 37.51 -31.25 -2.30
N ALA A 406 36.25 -31.11 -2.74
CA ALA A 406 35.58 -31.96 -3.75
C ALA A 406 34.07 -32.14 -3.49
N SER A 407 33.29 -31.57 -4.42
CA SER A 407 32.08 -32.11 -5.05
C SER A 407 31.19 -33.09 -4.28
N GLY A 408 29.97 -32.64 -4.01
CA GLY A 408 28.80 -33.49 -3.81
C GLY A 408 27.55 -32.74 -4.25
N ALA A 409 27.06 -32.99 -5.46
CA ALA A 409 25.75 -32.54 -5.89
C ALA A 409 24.69 -33.28 -5.07
N ALA A 410 23.99 -32.57 -4.18
CA ALA A 410 22.87 -33.10 -3.43
C ALA A 410 21.62 -32.30 -3.81
N SER A 411 20.75 -32.96 -4.56
CA SER A 411 19.37 -32.59 -4.84
C SER A 411 18.59 -32.32 -3.56
N GLY A 412 17.99 -31.13 -3.45
CA GLY A 412 17.08 -30.77 -2.36
C GLY A 412 15.78 -31.59 -2.37
N PRO A 413 15.06 -31.65 -1.24
CA PRO A 413 14.00 -32.62 -1.01
C PRO A 413 12.76 -32.33 -1.87
N VAL A 414 12.31 -33.36 -2.57
CA VAL A 414 10.99 -33.43 -3.20
C VAL A 414 10.00 -33.84 -2.11
N LEU A 415 8.92 -33.06 -1.93
CA LEU A 415 7.82 -33.38 -1.02
C LEU A 415 7.31 -34.82 -1.26
N PRO A 416 7.18 -35.66 -0.22
CA PRO A 416 6.68 -37.02 -0.37
C PRO A 416 5.24 -37.04 -0.92
N ALA A 417 5.00 -37.90 -1.91
CA ALA A 417 3.70 -38.06 -2.58
C ALA A 417 2.53 -38.38 -1.62
N GLU A 418 2.82 -38.81 -0.40
CA GLU A 418 1.83 -39.06 0.66
C GLU A 418 1.15 -37.78 1.18
N TYR A 419 1.79 -36.61 1.08
CA TYR A 419 1.20 -35.35 1.55
C TYR A 419 0.05 -34.87 0.64
N ALA A 420 0.16 -35.14 -0.66
CA ALA A 420 -0.89 -34.88 -1.65
C ALA A 420 -2.05 -35.90 -1.61
N ALA A 421 -1.89 -37.02 -0.89
CA ALA A 421 -2.94 -38.01 -0.67
C ALA A 421 -3.80 -37.63 0.56
N LYS A 422 -3.18 -37.15 1.65
CA LYS A 422 -3.89 -36.69 2.85
C LYS A 422 -4.80 -35.49 2.59
N LEU A 423 -4.36 -34.54 1.76
CA LEU A 423 -5.20 -33.41 1.33
C LEU A 423 -6.40 -33.84 0.47
N ARG A 424 -6.22 -34.94 -0.29
CA ARG A 424 -7.23 -35.51 -1.19
C ARG A 424 -8.29 -36.30 -0.43
N ASP A 425 -7.92 -36.93 0.68
CA ASP A 425 -8.85 -37.68 1.53
C ASP A 425 -9.62 -36.76 2.48
N ALA A 426 -8.99 -35.67 2.97
CA ALA A 426 -9.71 -34.61 3.71
C ALA A 426 -10.79 -33.91 2.85
N LEU A 427 -10.58 -33.78 1.54
CA LEU A 427 -11.56 -33.22 0.60
C LEU A 427 -12.70 -34.18 0.24
N LYS A 428 -12.54 -35.50 0.42
CA LYS A 428 -13.60 -36.50 0.18
C LYS A 428 -14.62 -36.56 1.31
N GLU A 429 -14.24 -36.23 2.54
CA GLU A 429 -15.16 -36.21 3.69
C GLU A 429 -16.11 -35.00 3.67
N ILE A 430 -15.73 -33.92 2.99
CA ILE A 430 -16.52 -32.67 2.91
C ILE A 430 -17.50 -32.69 1.71
N ALA A 431 -17.22 -33.48 0.68
CA ALA A 431 -17.98 -33.54 -0.57
C ALA A 431 -19.48 -33.93 -0.45
N PRO A 432 -19.93 -34.80 0.49
CA PRO A 432 -21.34 -35.16 0.58
C PRO A 432 -22.25 -34.06 1.17
N ILE A 433 -21.68 -33.04 1.82
CA ILE A 433 -22.44 -32.01 2.56
C ILE A 433 -22.88 -30.86 1.64
N ALA A 434 -22.29 -30.72 0.45
CA ALA A 434 -22.47 -29.54 -0.40
C ALA A 434 -23.04 -29.80 -1.81
N GLY A 435 -23.39 -31.05 -2.17
CA GLY A 435 -24.06 -31.34 -3.46
C GLY A 435 -23.30 -30.90 -4.71
N ILE A 436 -21.96 -30.92 -4.70
CA ILE A 436 -21.11 -30.52 -5.83
C ILE A 436 -20.89 -31.71 -6.76
N ASP A 437 -21.25 -31.56 -8.03
CA ASP A 437 -20.94 -32.51 -9.10
C ASP A 437 -19.42 -32.52 -9.41
N MET A 438 -18.81 -33.71 -9.32
CA MET A 438 -17.36 -33.94 -9.40
C MET A 438 -16.74 -33.74 -10.80
N ALA A 439 -17.53 -33.35 -11.81
CA ALA A 439 -17.03 -33.15 -13.18
C ALA A 439 -16.23 -31.85 -13.40
N VAL A 440 -16.33 -30.86 -12.50
CA VAL A 440 -15.72 -29.51 -12.70
C VAL A 440 -14.21 -29.46 -12.43
N ILE A 441 -13.63 -30.45 -11.76
CA ILE A 441 -12.20 -30.45 -11.38
C ILE A 441 -11.27 -30.91 -12.53
N SER A 442 -11.80 -31.33 -13.69
CA SER A 442 -10.97 -31.88 -14.78
C SER A 442 -10.47 -30.87 -15.83
N GLN A 443 -10.88 -29.60 -15.81
CA GLN A 443 -10.47 -28.61 -16.83
C GLN A 443 -9.34 -27.66 -16.42
N ALA A 444 -8.89 -27.66 -15.17
CA ALA A 444 -7.75 -26.85 -14.71
C ALA A 444 -6.37 -27.50 -14.98
N ARG A 445 -6.22 -28.23 -16.10
CA ARG A 445 -4.99 -28.98 -16.44
C ARG A 445 -4.21 -28.46 -17.65
N ARG A 446 -4.57 -27.32 -18.24
CA ARG A 446 -3.77 -26.73 -19.33
C ARG A 446 -3.59 -25.23 -19.13
N GLY A 447 -2.44 -24.87 -18.57
CA GLY A 447 -1.98 -23.49 -18.46
C GLY A 447 -1.86 -22.82 -19.82
N ARG A 448 -2.63 -21.74 -19.99
CA ARG A 448 -2.31 -20.55 -20.78
C ARG A 448 -3.21 -19.41 -20.25
N PRO A 449 -2.67 -18.21 -19.99
CA PRO A 449 -3.52 -17.06 -19.68
C PRO A 449 -4.26 -16.61 -20.95
N PRO A 450 -5.50 -16.10 -20.85
CA PRO A 450 -6.15 -15.46 -21.97
C PRO A 450 -5.42 -14.15 -22.28
N SER A 451 -4.77 -14.09 -23.44
CA SER A 451 -4.22 -12.88 -24.02
C SER A 451 -5.35 -12.00 -24.54
N HIS A 452 -5.70 -10.93 -23.82
CA HIS A 452 -6.48 -9.84 -24.39
C HIS A 452 -5.52 -8.75 -24.90
N GLY A 453 -5.04 -8.96 -26.12
CA GLY A 453 -4.50 -7.88 -26.94
C GLY A 453 -5.65 -7.01 -27.43
N ILE A 454 -5.65 -5.74 -27.03
CA ILE A 454 -6.54 -4.72 -27.62
C ILE A 454 -6.03 -4.45 -29.03
N VAL A 455 -6.67 -5.07 -30.02
CA VAL A 455 -6.54 -4.70 -31.44
C VAL A 455 -7.65 -3.70 -31.75
N VAL A 456 -7.29 -2.42 -31.87
CA VAL A 456 -8.19 -1.40 -32.42
C VAL A 456 -8.30 -1.62 -33.93
N ARG A 457 -9.33 -2.37 -34.35
CA ARG A 457 -9.79 -2.38 -35.75
C ARG A 457 -10.94 -1.39 -35.90
N GLY A 458 -10.65 -0.31 -36.61
CA GLY A 458 -11.64 0.69 -37.00
C GLY A 458 -12.73 0.06 -37.86
N HIS A 459 -13.98 0.15 -37.41
CA HIS A 459 -15.14 -0.14 -38.24
C HIS A 459 -15.59 1.12 -38.97
N GLY A 460 -15.53 1.02 -40.30
CA GLY A 460 -16.05 2.00 -41.23
C GLY A 460 -17.56 2.20 -41.06
N ARG A 461 -17.98 3.45 -41.22
CA ARG A 461 -19.38 3.87 -41.33
C ARG A 461 -19.96 3.42 -42.69
N PRO A 462 -21.24 3.03 -42.75
CA PRO A 462 -21.92 2.81 -44.02
C PRO A 462 -22.25 4.15 -44.69
N ARG A 463 -22.21 4.12 -46.02
CA ARG A 463 -22.52 5.22 -46.94
C ARG A 463 -23.99 5.67 -46.80
N GLY A 464 -24.19 6.99 -46.73
CA GLY A 464 -25.47 7.65 -46.95
C GLY A 464 -25.22 9.00 -47.64
N ALA A 465 -25.83 9.19 -48.81
CA ALA A 465 -25.63 10.30 -49.73
C ALA A 465 -26.13 11.66 -49.18
N GLY A 466 -25.55 12.78 -49.64
CA GLY A 466 -26.20 14.09 -49.48
C GLY A 466 -25.30 15.33 -49.57
N ARG A 467 -25.06 15.78 -50.81
CA ARG A 467 -24.92 17.17 -51.28
C ARG A 467 -23.98 18.19 -50.57
N ARG A 468 -23.10 18.74 -51.42
CA ARG A 468 -22.35 20.00 -51.28
C ARG A 468 -23.30 21.20 -51.08
N GLY A 469 -22.87 22.15 -50.25
CA GLY A 469 -23.39 23.52 -50.20
C GLY A 469 -22.42 24.43 -49.44
N GLN A 470 -21.85 25.40 -50.14
CA GLN A 470 -20.95 26.44 -49.65
C GLN A 470 -21.70 27.57 -48.91
N SER A 471 -21.05 28.22 -47.95
CA SER A 471 -21.06 29.67 -47.60
C SER A 471 -20.49 29.80 -46.17
N GLN A 472 -19.40 30.50 -45.87
CA GLN A 472 -19.07 31.94 -45.92
C GLN A 472 -19.99 32.88 -45.10
N ALA A 473 -19.32 33.76 -44.34
CA ALA A 473 -19.78 34.89 -43.52
C ALA A 473 -20.52 34.52 -42.20
N GLY A 474 -20.37 35.23 -41.08
CA GLY A 474 -19.62 36.43 -40.71
C GLY A 474 -20.13 37.00 -39.37
N GLY A 475 -19.36 37.87 -38.72
CA GLY A 475 -19.80 38.78 -37.62
C GLY A 475 -19.91 38.17 -36.21
N ALA A 476 -19.10 38.53 -35.20
CA ALA A 476 -18.90 39.82 -34.52
C ALA A 476 -19.83 40.04 -33.29
N ALA A 477 -19.19 40.52 -32.21
CA ALA A 477 -19.69 41.33 -31.09
C ALA A 477 -20.08 40.68 -29.73
N ALA A 478 -19.21 40.94 -28.74
CA ALA A 478 -19.43 41.75 -27.52
C ALA A 478 -20.31 41.28 -26.33
N GLY A 479 -19.81 41.62 -25.12
CA GLY A 479 -20.55 41.75 -23.83
C GLY A 479 -20.09 40.72 -22.78
N VAL A 480 -19.20 40.97 -21.80
CA VAL A 480 -19.12 41.97 -20.70
C VAL A 480 -20.09 41.73 -19.52
N HIS A 481 -19.47 41.47 -18.35
CA HIS A 481 -19.87 41.65 -16.95
C HIS A 481 -21.04 40.90 -16.29
N GLY A 482 -20.76 40.42 -15.06
CA GLY A 482 -21.75 40.06 -14.04
C GLY A 482 -21.13 39.68 -12.70
N VAL A 483 -20.54 40.64 -11.99
CA VAL A 483 -20.25 40.57 -10.54
C VAL A 483 -21.55 40.90 -9.79
N TRP A 484 -21.87 40.19 -8.71
CA TRP A 484 -22.92 40.59 -7.76
C TRP A 484 -22.39 40.63 -6.32
N HIS A 485 -22.47 41.83 -5.74
CA HIS A 485 -22.41 42.16 -4.32
C HIS A 485 -23.61 43.08 -4.06
N ASP A 486 -24.42 42.80 -3.03
CA ASP A 486 -24.98 43.79 -2.07
C ASP A 486 -25.58 42.97 -0.89
N ARG A 487 -25.12 43.02 0.37
CA ARG A 487 -25.08 44.08 1.39
C ARG A 487 -26.47 44.57 1.86
N ARG A 488 -26.74 44.35 3.16
CA ARG A 488 -27.27 45.27 4.20
C ARG A 488 -27.82 44.42 5.37
N GLY A 489 -27.69 44.77 6.65
CA GLY A 489 -27.26 46.00 7.30
C GLY A 489 -26.89 45.76 8.78
N ARG A 490 -26.31 46.80 9.37
CA ARG A 490 -25.69 46.87 10.71
C ARG A 490 -26.72 47.11 11.83
N SER A 491 -26.38 46.74 13.07
CA SER A 491 -26.26 47.71 14.18
C SER A 491 -25.54 47.09 15.39
N GLN A 492 -24.74 47.92 16.06
CA GLN A 492 -23.90 47.67 17.22
C GLN A 492 -24.69 47.64 18.54
N GLY A 493 -24.12 47.06 19.60
CA GLY A 493 -24.50 47.28 21.00
C GLY A 493 -23.68 46.42 21.97
N ALA A 494 -22.96 47.06 22.89
CA ALA A 494 -22.05 46.47 23.88
C ALA A 494 -22.77 45.81 25.08
N GLY A 495 -22.06 44.96 25.84
CA GLY A 495 -22.52 44.17 27.01
C GLY A 495 -22.76 44.98 28.31
N PRO A 496 -22.63 44.44 29.55
CA PRO A 496 -22.26 43.08 29.99
C PRO A 496 -23.22 42.45 31.06
N GLU A 497 -22.83 41.25 31.56
CA GLU A 497 -23.04 40.64 32.89
C GLU A 497 -24.36 40.82 33.68
N HIS A 498 -24.99 39.71 34.06
CA HIS A 498 -25.34 39.38 35.46
C HIS A 498 -25.69 37.88 35.58
N GLY A 499 -25.08 37.22 36.58
CA GLY A 499 -25.48 35.90 37.08
C GLY A 499 -26.46 35.99 38.26
N GLU A 500 -26.69 34.82 38.86
CA GLU A 500 -27.66 34.47 39.94
C GLU A 500 -29.09 34.19 39.44
N GLY A 501 -29.79 33.12 39.82
CA GLY A 501 -29.51 32.02 40.73
C GLY A 501 -30.81 31.32 41.14
N ILE A 502 -30.74 30.00 41.28
CA ILE A 502 -31.46 29.15 42.26
C ILE A 502 -32.95 28.86 42.03
N ALA A 503 -33.23 27.59 41.67
CA ALA A 503 -33.84 26.59 42.55
C ALA A 503 -33.34 25.19 42.16
#